data_AF-A0A094FGT6-F1
#
_entry.id   AF-A0A094FGT6-F1
#
_cell.length_a   1.000
_cell.length_b   1.000
_cell.length_c   1.000
_cell.angle_alpha   90.00
_cell.angle_beta   90.00
_cell.angle_gamma   90.00
#
_symmetry.space_group_name_H-M   'P 1'
#
loop_
_entity.id
_entity.type
_entity.pdbx_description
1 polymer ?
#
loop_
_entity_poly.entity_id
_entity_poly.type
_entity_poly.pdbx_seq_one_letter_code
_entity_poly.pdbx_strand_id
1 'polypeptide(L)'
;MSAIGAAGLQLYNYGQTVSMVFFTDSWKPTSFYDRVKENRTIGLHTLVLLDIKVKEQSLENMARGRLIYEPPRYMTVGQCAEQMLESEEIRGEGAYGPESLAVGAARVGAKGETFVSGTLKELAEGADEVLGGPLHSLVLLGRRTHELEHVFVREFALDRGRWDEVWKRDYEGRT
;
A
#
# COMPACT_ATOMS: atom_id res chain seq x y z
N MET A 1 -9.63 4.23 -12.12
CA MET A 1 -9.68 3.91 -10.68
C MET A 1 -10.99 3.20 -10.32
N SER A 2 -11.51 2.31 -11.17
CA SER A 2 -12.86 1.75 -11.00
C SER A 2 -12.88 0.46 -10.16
N ALA A 3 -11.98 -0.47 -10.44
CA ALA A 3 -11.98 -1.78 -9.78
C ALA A 3 -11.67 -1.71 -8.27
N ILE A 4 -10.80 -0.78 -7.85
CA ILE A 4 -10.42 -0.63 -6.43
C ILE A 4 -11.58 -0.18 -5.53
N GLY A 5 -12.69 0.29 -6.11
CA GLY A 5 -13.92 0.55 -5.37
C GLY A 5 -14.48 -0.70 -4.67
N ALA A 6 -14.09 -1.90 -5.11
CA ALA A 6 -14.40 -3.16 -4.42
C ALA A 6 -13.83 -3.24 -2.99
N ALA A 7 -12.79 -2.46 -2.67
CA ALA A 7 -12.26 -2.34 -1.32
C ALA A 7 -13.20 -1.58 -0.35
N GLY A 8 -14.33 -1.05 -0.84
CA GLY A 8 -15.34 -0.34 -0.04
C GLY A 8 -14.99 1.10 0.32
N LEU A 9 -13.90 1.63 -0.24
CA LEU A 9 -13.52 3.03 -0.14
C LEU A 9 -14.16 3.85 -1.26
N GLN A 10 -14.62 5.05 -0.93
CA GLN A 10 -15.32 5.95 -1.84
C GLN A 10 -14.37 6.49 -2.89
N LEU A 11 -14.65 6.17 -4.16
CA LEU A 11 -13.79 6.54 -5.29
C LEU A 11 -13.54 8.05 -5.43
N TYR A 12 -14.50 8.87 -5.02
CA TYR A 12 -14.37 10.34 -5.03
C TYR A 12 -13.40 10.88 -3.97
N ASN A 13 -13.04 10.07 -2.96
CA ASN A 13 -12.09 10.42 -1.92
C ASN A 13 -10.66 9.93 -2.23
N TYR A 14 -10.38 9.49 -3.46
CA TYR A 14 -9.01 9.18 -3.88
C TYR A 14 -8.31 10.40 -4.48
N GLY A 15 -7.08 10.62 -4.06
CA GLY A 15 -6.19 11.65 -4.62
C GLY A 15 -5.33 11.10 -5.75
N GLN A 16 -4.16 11.70 -5.94
CA GLN A 16 -3.22 11.27 -6.96
C GLN A 16 -2.70 9.86 -6.67
N THR A 17 -2.81 8.95 -7.64
CA THR A 17 -2.19 7.62 -7.57
C THR A 17 -0.67 7.73 -7.68
N VAL A 18 0.04 6.91 -6.90
CA VAL A 18 1.50 6.82 -6.93
C VAL A 18 1.95 5.39 -7.24
N SER A 19 3.23 5.23 -7.54
CA SER A 19 3.86 3.92 -7.75
C SER A 19 5.00 3.71 -6.75
N MET A 20 5.03 2.55 -6.14
CA MET A 20 6.14 2.08 -5.32
C MET A 20 7.06 1.21 -6.17
N VAL A 21 8.37 1.45 -6.10
CA VAL A 21 9.40 0.65 -6.78
C VAL A 21 10.17 -0.19 -5.78
N PHE A 22 10.78 -1.29 -6.23
CA PHE A 22 11.66 -2.06 -5.35
C PHE A 22 12.87 -1.21 -4.94
N PHE A 23 13.12 -1.15 -3.64
CA PHE A 23 14.32 -0.62 -3.05
C PHE A 23 15.48 -1.58 -3.27
N THR A 24 16.67 -1.00 -3.35
CA THR A 24 17.94 -1.72 -3.32
C THR A 24 18.79 -1.13 -2.21
N ASP A 25 19.86 -1.82 -1.82
CA ASP A 25 20.75 -1.35 -0.75
C ASP A 25 21.32 0.05 -1.02
N SER A 26 21.56 0.38 -2.30
CA SER A 26 22.13 1.65 -2.74
C SER A 26 21.11 2.68 -3.23
N TRP A 27 19.84 2.30 -3.40
CA TRP A 27 18.84 3.18 -4.01
C TRP A 27 17.44 2.95 -3.41
N LYS A 28 16.97 3.96 -2.67
CA LYS A 28 15.71 3.97 -1.93
C LYS A 28 14.92 5.25 -2.27
N PRO A 29 14.31 5.31 -3.46
CA PRO A 29 13.67 6.53 -3.94
C PRO A 29 12.39 6.85 -3.16
N THR A 30 12.31 8.06 -2.63
CA THR A 30 11.15 8.55 -1.88
C THR A 30 10.33 9.59 -2.66
N SER A 31 10.39 9.58 -4.00
CA SER A 31 9.74 10.59 -4.84
C SER A 31 8.21 10.55 -4.77
N PHE A 32 7.64 9.38 -4.47
CA PHE A 32 6.19 9.22 -4.26
C PHE A 32 5.69 9.93 -2.99
N TYR A 33 6.59 10.16 -2.02
CA TYR A 33 6.25 10.59 -0.67
C TYR A 33 5.53 11.94 -0.65
N ASP A 34 5.97 12.89 -1.48
CA ASP A 34 5.39 14.23 -1.55
C ASP A 34 3.91 14.17 -1.96
N ARG A 35 3.57 13.28 -2.89
CA ARG A 35 2.19 13.10 -3.39
C ARG A 35 1.31 12.36 -2.38
N VAL A 36 1.87 11.36 -1.70
CA VAL A 36 1.20 10.69 -0.59
C VAL A 36 0.86 11.68 0.53
N LYS A 37 1.83 12.53 0.91
CA LYS A 37 1.64 13.57 1.93
C LYS A 37 0.63 14.62 1.50
N GLU A 38 0.68 15.07 0.25
CA GLU A 38 -0.29 16.01 -0.33
C GLU A 38 -1.71 15.45 -0.20
N ASN A 39 -1.96 14.23 -0.70
CA ASN A 39 -3.27 13.56 -0.57
C ASN A 39 -3.71 13.45 0.90
N ARG A 40 -2.82 12.99 1.79
CA ARG A 40 -3.12 12.85 3.22
C ARG A 40 -3.50 14.17 3.87
N THR A 41 -2.84 15.26 3.49
CA THR A 41 -3.09 16.62 4.02
C THR A 41 -4.48 17.11 3.67
N ILE A 42 -4.93 16.86 2.44
CA ILE A 42 -6.29 17.21 1.99
C ILE A 42 -7.33 16.12 2.28
N GLY A 43 -6.93 15.07 3.03
CA GLY A 43 -7.82 14.03 3.52
C GLY A 43 -8.11 12.90 2.54
N LEU A 44 -7.47 12.84 1.38
CA LEU A 44 -7.75 11.84 0.35
C LEU A 44 -6.97 10.53 0.57
N HIS A 45 -7.59 9.42 0.16
CA HIS A 45 -6.95 8.12 0.02
C HIS A 45 -5.90 8.15 -1.09
N THR A 46 -4.87 7.31 -0.95
CA THR A 46 -3.86 7.15 -2.00
C THR A 46 -3.80 5.72 -2.45
N LEU A 47 -4.11 5.48 -3.72
CA LEU A 47 -3.81 4.21 -4.39
C LEU A 47 -2.31 4.16 -4.71
N VAL A 48 -1.64 3.12 -4.22
CA VAL A 48 -0.24 2.80 -4.48
C VAL A 48 -0.20 1.58 -5.39
N LEU A 49 0.28 1.78 -6.61
CA LEU A 49 0.55 0.71 -7.56
C LEU A 49 1.93 0.10 -7.26
N LEU A 50 2.00 -1.21 -7.22
CA LEU A 50 3.21 -1.93 -6.79
C LEU A 50 4.05 -2.38 -7.99
N ASP A 51 5.36 -2.38 -7.80
CA ASP A 51 6.32 -2.69 -8.86
C ASP A 51 6.18 -4.11 -9.39
N ILE A 52 6.46 -4.27 -10.68
CA ILE A 52 6.45 -5.54 -11.38
C ILE A 52 7.71 -5.62 -12.23
N LYS A 53 8.56 -6.58 -11.90
CA LYS A 53 9.79 -6.87 -12.63
C LYS A 53 9.63 -8.17 -13.38
N VAL A 54 9.41 -8.10 -14.69
CA VAL A 54 9.30 -9.27 -15.56
C VAL A 54 10.41 -9.27 -16.60
N LYS A 55 11.11 -10.39 -16.74
CA LYS A 55 12.17 -10.56 -17.75
C LYS A 55 13.25 -9.47 -17.69
N GLU A 56 13.62 -9.04 -16.49
CA GLU A 56 14.78 -8.16 -16.32
C GLU A 56 16.06 -9.00 -16.26
N GLN A 57 17.15 -8.47 -16.81
CA GLN A 57 18.50 -9.00 -16.57
C GLN A 57 19.03 -8.35 -15.30
N SER A 58 19.74 -9.12 -14.48
CA SER A 58 20.49 -8.51 -13.37
C SER A 58 21.54 -7.52 -13.93
N LEU A 59 21.89 -6.49 -13.16
CA LEU A 59 22.92 -5.52 -13.54
C LEU A 59 24.24 -6.22 -13.91
N GLU A 60 24.57 -7.31 -13.21
CA GLU A 60 25.74 -8.13 -13.51
C GLU A 60 25.63 -8.83 -14.87
N ASN A 61 24.50 -9.46 -15.16
CA ASN A 61 24.27 -10.14 -16.44
C ASN A 61 24.29 -9.14 -17.61
N MET A 62 23.69 -7.96 -17.42
CA MET A 62 23.72 -6.88 -18.39
C MET A 62 25.15 -6.36 -18.63
N ALA A 63 25.90 -6.07 -17.56
CA ALA A 63 27.30 -5.62 -17.66
C ALA A 63 28.22 -6.64 -18.34
N ARG A 64 27.88 -7.93 -18.25
CA ARG A 64 28.62 -9.04 -18.89
C ARG A 64 28.04 -9.46 -20.25
N GLY A 65 27.02 -8.76 -20.77
CA GLY A 65 26.37 -9.08 -22.05
C GLY A 65 25.66 -10.44 -22.08
N ARG A 66 25.29 -10.99 -20.92
CA ARG A 66 24.62 -12.30 -20.79
C ARG A 66 23.11 -12.11 -20.86
N LEU A 67 22.46 -12.76 -21.83
CA LEU A 67 21.00 -12.77 -21.97
C LEU A 67 20.32 -13.73 -20.98
N ILE A 68 20.63 -13.58 -19.69
CA ILE A 68 20.05 -14.37 -18.60
C ILE A 68 19.01 -13.50 -17.90
N TYR A 69 17.75 -13.93 -17.96
CA TYR A 69 16.63 -13.22 -17.38
C TYR A 69 16.23 -13.81 -16.03
N GLU A 70 15.95 -12.95 -15.08
CA GLU A 70 15.49 -13.35 -13.76
C GLU A 70 14.00 -13.77 -13.79
N PRO A 71 13.58 -14.65 -12.86
CA PRO A 71 12.17 -14.97 -12.70
C PRO A 71 11.34 -13.70 -12.41
N PRO A 72 10.07 -13.64 -12.84
CA PRO A 72 9.18 -12.53 -12.52
C PRO A 72 9.08 -12.27 -11.01
N ARG A 73 9.24 -11.00 -10.63
CA ARG A 73 9.05 -10.52 -9.26
C ARG A 73 7.90 -9.53 -9.25
N TYR A 74 6.96 -9.74 -8.34
CA TYR A 74 5.81 -8.87 -8.12
C TYR A 74 5.89 -8.40 -6.69
N MET A 75 5.87 -7.09 -6.47
CA MET A 75 5.92 -6.53 -5.13
C MET A 75 4.66 -6.90 -4.37
N THR A 76 4.83 -7.36 -3.14
CA THR A 76 3.74 -7.73 -2.25
C THR A 76 3.28 -6.53 -1.42
N VAL A 77 2.18 -6.69 -0.67
CA VAL A 77 1.67 -5.60 0.18
C VAL A 77 2.58 -5.45 1.39
N GLY A 78 3.04 -6.55 1.97
CA GLY A 78 3.99 -6.53 3.08
C GLY A 78 5.26 -5.76 2.72
N GLN A 79 5.88 -6.10 1.59
CA GLN A 79 7.07 -5.39 1.10
C GLN A 79 6.81 -3.89 0.84
N CYS A 80 5.66 -3.55 0.25
CA CYS A 80 5.31 -2.15 0.06
C CYS A 80 5.16 -1.42 1.41
N ALA A 81 4.52 -2.05 2.41
CA ALA A 81 4.33 -1.47 3.73
C ALA A 81 5.67 -1.27 4.44
N GLU A 82 6.60 -2.23 4.37
CA GLU A 82 7.97 -2.07 4.88
C GLU A 82 8.69 -0.87 4.26
N GLN A 83 8.67 -0.76 2.92
CA GLN A 83 9.31 0.36 2.23
C GLN A 83 8.63 1.71 2.51
N MET A 84 7.33 1.72 2.78
CA MET A 84 6.61 2.92 3.24
C MET A 84 7.11 3.37 4.61
N LEU A 85 7.30 2.45 5.55
CA LEU A 85 7.84 2.75 6.89
C LEU A 85 9.28 3.24 6.80
N GLU A 86 10.11 2.57 6.02
CA GLU A 86 11.49 3.03 5.76
C GLU A 86 11.53 4.41 5.12
N SER A 87 10.61 4.71 4.18
CA SER A 87 10.51 6.03 3.57
C SER A 87 10.11 7.12 4.58
N GLU A 88 9.24 6.78 5.54
CA GLU A 88 8.91 7.68 6.65
C GLU A 88 10.10 7.89 7.58
N GLU A 89 10.92 6.88 7.86
CA GLU A 89 12.16 7.04 8.64
C GLU A 89 13.18 7.95 7.93
N ILE A 90 13.29 7.83 6.60
CA ILE A 90 14.19 8.68 5.79
C ILE A 90 13.71 10.13 5.75
N ARG A 91 12.39 10.35 5.60
CA ARG A 91 11.81 11.69 5.38
C ARG A 91 11.46 12.41 6.69
N GLY A 92 10.89 11.69 7.65
CA GLY A 92 10.52 12.18 8.97
C GLY A 92 9.46 13.29 8.97
N GLU A 93 8.57 13.32 7.99
CA GLU A 93 7.60 14.41 7.83
C GLU A 93 6.18 14.09 8.32
N GLY A 94 5.96 12.90 8.88
CA GLY A 94 4.72 12.49 9.51
C GLY A 94 3.57 12.23 8.53
N ALA A 95 3.87 11.76 7.31
CA ALA A 95 2.82 11.44 6.34
C ALA A 95 2.09 10.15 6.72
N TYR A 96 2.83 9.05 6.88
CA TYR A 96 2.30 7.73 7.27
C TYR A 96 3.33 6.99 8.11
N GLY A 97 3.00 6.73 9.37
CA GLY A 97 3.82 5.94 10.31
C GLY A 97 3.28 4.52 10.53
N PRO A 98 3.92 3.75 11.45
CA PRO A 98 3.56 2.36 11.77
C PRO A 98 2.08 2.12 12.03
N GLU A 99 1.42 3.07 12.68
CA GLU A 99 0.03 3.02 13.10
C GLU A 99 -0.96 3.54 12.05
N SER A 100 -0.49 3.97 10.88
CA SER A 100 -1.39 4.52 9.87
C SER A 100 -2.16 3.39 9.19
N LEU A 101 -3.47 3.56 9.06
CA LEU A 101 -4.34 2.55 8.46
C LEU A 101 -4.21 2.51 6.94
N ALA A 102 -4.22 1.30 6.40
CA ALA A 102 -4.20 1.03 4.98
C ALA A 102 -4.98 -0.26 4.64
N VAL A 103 -5.21 -0.47 3.34
CA VAL A 103 -5.85 -1.66 2.79
C VAL A 103 -4.94 -2.28 1.74
N GLY A 104 -4.51 -3.52 1.97
CA GLY A 104 -3.94 -4.38 0.94
C GLY A 104 -5.05 -5.01 0.10
N ALA A 105 -4.85 -5.03 -1.21
CA ALA A 105 -5.79 -5.66 -2.14
C ALA A 105 -5.02 -6.55 -3.11
N ALA A 106 -5.54 -7.75 -3.38
CA ALA A 106 -4.95 -8.68 -4.33
C ALA A 106 -5.98 -9.17 -5.35
N ARG A 107 -5.55 -9.26 -6.62
CA ARG A 107 -6.31 -9.83 -7.73
C ARG A 107 -7.69 -9.19 -7.92
N VAL A 108 -7.78 -7.88 -7.69
CA VAL A 108 -9.03 -7.11 -7.80
C VAL A 108 -9.63 -7.25 -9.20
N GLY A 109 -10.90 -7.61 -9.28
CA GLY A 109 -11.63 -7.88 -10.52
C GLY A 109 -11.38 -9.26 -11.14
N ALA A 110 -10.64 -10.15 -10.47
CA ALA A 110 -10.36 -11.50 -10.93
C ALA A 110 -10.83 -12.57 -9.93
N LYS A 111 -10.76 -13.84 -10.34
CA LYS A 111 -11.06 -14.96 -9.43
C LYS A 111 -10.04 -14.98 -8.30
N GLY A 112 -10.54 -15.08 -7.06
CA GLY A 112 -9.71 -15.04 -5.86
C GLY A 112 -9.33 -13.63 -5.42
N GLU A 113 -10.06 -12.60 -5.86
CA GLU A 113 -10.02 -11.26 -5.25
C GLU A 113 -10.09 -11.38 -3.72
N THR A 114 -9.19 -10.65 -3.04
CA THR A 114 -9.17 -10.60 -1.58
C THR A 114 -8.57 -9.29 -1.10
N PHE A 115 -8.92 -8.94 0.13
CA PHE A 115 -8.52 -7.71 0.79
C PHE A 115 -8.04 -8.03 2.20
N VAL A 116 -7.14 -7.19 2.70
CA VAL A 116 -6.70 -7.19 4.10
C VAL A 116 -6.53 -5.74 4.52
N SER A 117 -6.92 -5.40 5.74
CA SER A 117 -6.76 -4.06 6.29
C SER A 117 -6.04 -4.11 7.62
N GLY A 118 -5.43 -2.99 8.00
CA GLY A 118 -4.64 -2.91 9.22
C GLY A 118 -3.78 -1.66 9.24
N THR A 119 -3.00 -1.54 10.30
CA THR A 119 -1.90 -0.60 10.38
C THR A 119 -0.79 -0.98 9.38
N LEU A 120 0.02 -0.03 8.94
CA LEU A 120 1.16 -0.33 8.06
C LEU A 120 2.10 -1.36 8.68
N LYS A 121 2.27 -1.34 10.00
CA LYS A 121 3.07 -2.36 10.71
C LYS A 121 2.47 -3.76 10.57
N GLU A 122 1.18 -3.93 10.86
CA GLU A 122 0.52 -5.24 10.73
C GLU A 122 0.54 -5.74 9.29
N LEU A 123 0.36 -4.83 8.31
CA LEU A 123 0.41 -5.20 6.91
C LEU A 123 1.81 -5.65 6.48
N ALA A 124 2.86 -4.97 6.94
CA ALA A 124 4.24 -5.40 6.72
C ALA A 124 4.49 -6.82 7.26
N GLU A 125 3.96 -7.13 8.44
CA GLU A 125 4.20 -8.39 9.14
C GLU A 125 3.33 -9.56 8.66
N GLY A 126 2.10 -9.31 8.19
CA GLY A 126 1.11 -10.38 7.97
C GLY A 126 0.19 -10.27 6.75
N ALA A 127 0.26 -9.20 5.96
CA ALA A 127 -0.68 -9.03 4.83
C ALA A 127 -0.56 -10.14 3.78
N ASP A 128 0.67 -10.60 3.53
CA ASP A 128 0.96 -11.48 2.39
C ASP A 128 0.43 -12.91 2.59
N GLU A 129 0.31 -13.37 3.84
CA GLU A 129 -0.31 -14.67 4.17
C GLU A 129 -1.80 -14.68 3.83
N VAL A 130 -2.49 -13.56 4.03
CA VAL A 130 -3.92 -13.39 3.73
C VAL A 130 -4.15 -13.16 2.24
N LEU A 131 -3.32 -12.30 1.63
CA LEU A 131 -3.48 -11.91 0.24
C LEU A 131 -3.06 -13.02 -0.73
N GLY A 132 -2.05 -13.82 -0.40
CA GLY A 132 -1.54 -14.87 -1.26
C GLY A 132 -0.78 -14.33 -2.46
N GLY A 133 -1.08 -14.83 -3.66
CA GLY A 133 -0.32 -14.53 -4.87
C GLY A 133 -0.61 -13.17 -5.54
N PRO A 134 0.23 -12.72 -6.48
CA PRO A 134 0.03 -11.47 -7.21
C PRO A 134 -1.25 -11.43 -8.06
N LEU A 135 -1.73 -10.27 -8.53
CA LEU A 135 -1.16 -8.92 -8.41
C LEU A 135 -1.70 -8.17 -7.19
N HIS A 136 -0.83 -7.40 -6.53
CA HIS A 136 -1.14 -6.66 -5.31
C HIS A 136 -1.21 -5.15 -5.57
N SER A 137 -1.97 -4.46 -4.72
CA SER A 137 -2.03 -3.00 -4.61
C SER A 137 -2.25 -2.61 -3.15
N LEU A 138 -1.80 -1.42 -2.76
CA LEU A 138 -2.02 -0.87 -1.41
C LEU A 138 -2.83 0.42 -1.53
N VAL A 139 -3.79 0.62 -0.63
CA VAL A 139 -4.49 1.88 -0.47
C VAL A 139 -4.19 2.44 0.91
N LEU A 140 -3.54 3.59 0.94
CA LEU A 140 -3.32 4.34 2.17
C LEU A 140 -4.58 5.14 2.50
N LEU A 141 -5.10 5.02 3.73
CA LEU A 141 -6.32 5.76 4.09
C LEU A 141 -6.04 7.27 4.18
N GLY A 142 -6.93 8.08 3.61
CA GLY A 142 -6.99 9.52 3.85
C GLY A 142 -7.51 9.82 5.26
N ARG A 143 -7.56 11.10 5.64
CA ARG A 143 -8.21 11.52 6.90
C ARG A 143 -9.70 11.78 6.74
N ARG A 144 -10.14 12.18 5.54
CA ARG A 144 -11.56 12.36 5.23
C ARG A 144 -12.14 11.00 4.89
N THR A 145 -12.73 10.37 5.89
CA THR A 145 -13.32 9.05 5.76
C THR A 145 -14.74 9.02 6.30
N HIS A 146 -15.60 8.22 5.66
CA HIS A 146 -16.98 8.04 6.06
C HIS A 146 -17.14 6.81 6.96
N GLU A 147 -18.11 6.81 7.88
CA GLU A 147 -18.38 5.69 8.78
C GLU A 147 -18.67 4.38 8.02
N LEU A 148 -19.34 4.46 6.88
CA LEU A 148 -19.58 3.29 6.03
C LEU A 148 -18.29 2.68 5.46
N GLU A 149 -17.29 3.52 5.14
CA GLU A 149 -15.97 3.03 4.70
C GLU A 149 -15.29 2.26 5.83
N HIS A 150 -15.39 2.77 7.07
CA HIS A 150 -14.91 2.06 8.26
C HIS A 150 -15.58 0.71 8.44
N VAL A 151 -16.91 0.69 8.51
CA VAL A 151 -17.68 -0.53 8.78
C VAL A 151 -17.35 -1.62 7.76
N PHE A 152 -17.19 -1.25 6.49
CA PHE A 152 -16.82 -2.20 5.45
C PHE A 152 -15.38 -2.69 5.57
N VAL A 153 -14.41 -1.77 5.60
CA VAL A 153 -12.98 -2.11 5.56
C VAL A 153 -12.53 -2.85 6.83
N ARG A 154 -13.17 -2.55 7.97
CA ARG A 154 -12.93 -3.22 9.26
C ARG A 154 -13.12 -4.73 9.20
N GLU A 155 -14.00 -5.25 8.35
CA GLU A 155 -14.24 -6.69 8.26
C GLU A 155 -13.03 -7.47 7.75
N PHE A 156 -12.12 -6.79 7.05
CA PHE A 156 -10.86 -7.33 6.54
C PHE A 156 -9.66 -7.08 7.46
N ALA A 157 -9.88 -6.52 8.66
CA ALA A 157 -8.79 -6.13 9.55
C ALA A 157 -8.05 -7.34 10.12
N LEU A 158 -6.71 -7.30 10.09
CA LEU A 158 -5.85 -8.29 10.76
C LEU A 158 -6.14 -8.33 12.27
N ASP A 159 -6.27 -7.16 12.89
CA ASP A 159 -6.76 -7.00 14.26
C ASP A 159 -7.86 -5.93 14.29
N ARG A 160 -9.11 -6.37 14.51
CA ARG A 160 -10.28 -5.49 14.58
C ARG A 160 -10.23 -4.55 15.78
N GLY A 161 -9.67 -4.99 16.91
CA GLY A 161 -9.55 -4.18 18.12
C GLY A 161 -8.55 -3.05 17.92
N ARG A 162 -7.37 -3.37 17.36
CA ARG A 162 -6.37 -2.35 16.99
C ARG A 162 -6.93 -1.37 15.96
N TRP A 163 -7.58 -1.89 14.91
CA TRP A 163 -8.22 -1.08 13.89
C TRP A 163 -9.19 -0.06 14.48
N ASP A 164 -10.08 -0.49 15.38
CA ASP A 164 -11.09 0.37 16.01
C ASP A 164 -10.45 1.45 16.90
N GLU A 165 -9.39 1.10 17.63
CA GLU A 165 -8.64 2.05 18.46
C GLU A 165 -8.00 3.16 17.61
N VAL A 166 -7.26 2.77 16.56
CA VAL A 166 -6.59 3.71 15.66
C VAL A 166 -7.61 4.56 14.90
N TRP A 167 -8.70 3.94 14.41
CA TRP A 167 -9.76 4.65 13.70
C TRP A 167 -10.34 5.78 14.56
N LYS A 168 -10.75 5.48 15.80
CA LYS A 168 -11.31 6.47 16.72
C LYS A 168 -10.35 7.61 17.03
N ARG A 169 -9.04 7.30 17.15
CA ARG A 169 -8.01 8.29 17.46
C ARG A 169 -7.75 9.25 16.28
N ASP A 170 -7.64 8.71 15.07
CA ASP A 170 -7.00 9.43 13.95
C ASP A 170 -7.93 9.73 12.76
N TYR A 171 -9.08 9.05 12.64
CA TYR A 171 -9.93 9.05 11.44
C TYR A 171 -11.38 9.44 11.73
N GLU A 172 -11.95 9.03 12.87
CA GLU A 172 -13.34 9.33 13.23
C GLU A 172 -13.61 10.84 13.32
N GLY A 173 -14.65 11.31 12.62
CA GLY A 173 -15.08 12.71 12.65
C GLY A 173 -14.13 13.71 11.99
N ARG A 174 -13.10 13.25 11.28
CA ARG A 174 -12.15 14.09 10.54
C ARG A 174 -12.72 14.31 9.12
N THR A 175 -13.35 15.47 8.86
CA THR A 175 -13.88 15.86 7.54
C THR A 175 -13.09 16.98 6.88
#